data_AF-A0A2V8DYE2-F1
#
_entry.id   AF-A0A2V8DYE2-F1
#
_cell.length_a   1.000
_cell.length_b   1.000
_cell.length_c   1.000
_cell.angle_alpha   90.00
_cell.angle_beta   90.00
_cell.angle_gamma   90.00
#
_symmetry.space_group_name_H-M   'P 1'
#
loop_
_entity.id
_entity.type
_entity.pdbx_description
1 polymer ?
#
loop_
_entity_poly.entity_id
_entity_poly.type
_entity_poly.pdbx_seq_one_letter_code
_entity_poly.pdbx_strand_id
1 'polypeptide(L)'
;MDMRSHVASRSLLNPQLTEIPILISAREWTQQYEWNAHEAIATKAGLKPEIIGAIKEGRRPAQMSEEEESIYDLCVELQRTRGVSDVTYSRALRVLGGEEKIVEVVALQGYYALLAMVMNTARTALPPGRTPPLAPFPR
;
A
#
# COMPACT_ATOMS: atom_id res chain seq x y z
N MET A 1 -4.93 -13.39 -15.98
CA MET A 1 -4.23 -13.86 -14.76
C MET A 1 -4.53 -12.84 -13.69
N ASP A 2 -5.36 -13.17 -12.70
CA ASP A 2 -5.65 -12.24 -11.60
C ASP A 2 -4.42 -12.17 -10.69
N MET A 3 -3.61 -11.13 -10.88
CA MET A 3 -2.38 -10.90 -10.11
C MET A 3 -2.67 -10.90 -8.61
N ARG A 4 -3.85 -10.42 -8.19
CA ARG A 4 -4.23 -10.41 -6.79
C ARG A 4 -4.48 -11.82 -6.27
N SER A 5 -5.17 -12.71 -6.98
CA SER A 5 -5.28 -14.11 -6.53
C SER A 5 -3.96 -14.87 -6.59
N HIS A 6 -3.07 -14.54 -7.52
CA HIS A 6 -1.72 -15.12 -7.57
C HIS A 6 -0.88 -14.73 -6.35
N VAL A 7 -0.96 -13.47 -5.92
CA VAL A 7 -0.27 -12.97 -4.71
C VAL A 7 -1.00 -13.39 -3.43
N ALA A 8 -2.33 -13.24 -3.35
CA ALA A 8 -3.11 -13.44 -2.13
C ALA A 8 -3.31 -14.91 -1.72
N SER A 9 -3.35 -15.87 -2.66
CA SER A 9 -3.53 -17.29 -2.31
C SER A 9 -2.29 -17.94 -1.70
N ARG A 10 -1.12 -17.31 -1.80
CA ARG A 10 0.19 -17.80 -1.34
C ARG A 10 1.11 -16.68 -0.84
N SER A 11 0.54 -15.60 -0.30
CA SER A 11 1.31 -14.44 0.17
C SER A 11 2.36 -14.87 1.18
N LEU A 12 3.59 -14.38 1.02
CA LEU A 12 4.68 -14.58 1.98
C LEU A 12 4.63 -13.58 3.12
N LEU A 13 3.82 -12.53 2.96
CA LEU A 13 3.55 -11.50 3.94
C LEU A 13 2.32 -11.85 4.78
N ASN A 14 2.33 -11.43 6.04
CA ASN A 14 1.13 -11.45 6.87
C ASN A 14 0.04 -10.54 6.26
N PRO A 15 -1.25 -10.88 6.40
CA PRO A 15 -2.34 -10.12 5.74
C PRO A 15 -2.36 -8.62 6.04
N GLN A 16 -1.96 -8.19 7.24
CA GLN A 16 -1.87 -6.75 7.55
C GLN A 16 -0.75 -6.03 6.79
N LEU A 17 0.35 -6.73 6.50
CA LEU A 17 1.52 -6.16 5.83
C LEU A 17 1.29 -5.99 4.33
N THR A 18 0.46 -6.84 3.71
CA THR A 18 0.09 -6.69 2.29
C THR A 18 -0.70 -5.42 2.05
N GLU A 19 -1.41 -4.91 3.05
CA GLU A 19 -2.28 -3.74 2.89
C GLU A 19 -1.52 -2.41 2.93
N ILE A 20 -0.32 -2.36 3.51
CA ILE A 20 0.52 -1.15 3.53
C ILE A 20 0.89 -0.66 2.11
N PRO A 21 1.50 -1.47 1.21
CA PRO A 21 1.81 -1.02 -0.15
C PRO A 21 0.55 -0.65 -0.95
N ILE A 22 -0.58 -1.30 -0.67
CA ILE A 22 -1.86 -1.04 -1.34
C ILE A 22 -2.43 0.31 -0.92
N LEU A 23 -2.52 0.57 0.38
CA LEU A 23 -3.01 1.82 0.92
C LEU A 23 -2.12 2.99 0.50
N ILE A 24 -0.79 2.82 0.51
CA ILE A 24 0.14 3.85 -0.01
C ILE A 24 -0.15 4.13 -1.49
N SER A 25 -0.30 3.09 -2.32
CA SER A 25 -0.63 3.27 -3.74
C SER A 25 -1.95 4.02 -3.96
N ALA A 26 -3.01 3.57 -3.29
CA ALA A 26 -4.32 4.22 -3.37
C ALA A 26 -4.26 5.69 -2.92
N ARG A 27 -3.50 5.98 -1.85
CA ARG A 27 -3.33 7.36 -1.37
C ARG A 27 -2.60 8.24 -2.38
N GLU A 28 -1.46 7.78 -2.89
CA GLU A 28 -0.62 8.54 -3.82
C GLU A 28 -1.36 8.91 -5.11
N TRP A 29 -2.24 8.02 -5.58
CA TRP A 29 -3.10 8.28 -6.72
C TRP A 29 -4.45 8.93 -6.36
N THR A 30 -4.72 9.18 -5.08
CA THR A 30 -6.03 9.64 -4.57
C THR A 30 -7.18 8.77 -5.10
N GLN A 31 -6.98 7.45 -5.15
CA GLN A 31 -7.92 6.49 -5.72
C GLN A 31 -8.99 6.11 -4.69
N GLN A 32 -10.19 6.67 -4.86
CA GLN A 32 -11.27 6.58 -3.87
C GLN A 32 -11.81 5.15 -3.71
N TYR A 33 -11.95 4.42 -4.82
CA TYR A 33 -12.53 3.07 -4.81
C TYR A 33 -11.59 2.08 -4.13
N GLU A 34 -10.30 2.12 -4.47
CA GLU A 34 -9.29 1.28 -3.82
C GLU A 34 -9.20 1.57 -2.33
N TRP A 35 -9.10 2.85 -1.96
CA TRP A 35 -9.05 3.22 -0.55
C TRP A 35 -10.26 2.71 0.21
N ASN A 36 -11.47 2.91 -0.33
CA ASN A 36 -12.69 2.46 0.33
C ASN A 36 -12.72 0.94 0.57
N ALA A 37 -12.28 0.15 -0.41
CA ALA A 37 -12.21 -1.30 -0.28
C ALA A 37 -11.13 -1.72 0.72
N HIS A 38 -9.93 -1.15 0.60
CA HIS A 38 -8.75 -1.60 1.33
C HIS A 38 -8.67 -1.07 2.76
N GLU A 39 -9.29 0.07 3.08
CA GLU A 39 -9.41 0.55 4.47
C GLU A 39 -10.12 -0.50 5.35
N ALA A 40 -11.21 -1.09 4.85
CA ALA A 40 -11.95 -2.13 5.55
C ALA A 40 -11.17 -3.46 5.63
N ILE A 41 -10.45 -3.82 4.58
CA ILE A 41 -9.63 -5.04 4.53
C ILE A 41 -8.44 -4.93 5.49
N ALA A 42 -7.71 -3.82 5.46
CA ALA A 42 -6.60 -3.53 6.37
C ALA A 42 -7.03 -3.57 7.83
N THR A 43 -8.18 -2.95 8.14
CA THR A 43 -8.75 -2.99 9.49
C THR A 43 -9.05 -4.44 9.92
N LYS A 44 -9.70 -5.22 9.05
CA LYS A 44 -10.01 -6.64 9.32
C LYS A 44 -8.76 -7.50 9.45
N ALA A 45 -7.70 -7.18 8.70
CA ALA A 45 -6.42 -7.87 8.73
C ALA A 45 -5.60 -7.57 10.00
N GLY A 46 -6.02 -6.58 10.79
CA GLY A 46 -5.35 -6.21 12.05
C GLY A 46 -4.33 -5.08 11.92
N LEU A 47 -4.29 -4.37 10.78
CA LEU A 47 -3.45 -3.18 10.66
C LEU A 47 -4.01 -2.08 11.60
N LYS A 48 -3.13 -1.47 12.39
CA LYS A 48 -3.52 -0.48 13.39
C LYS A 48 -4.26 0.71 12.74
N PRO A 49 -5.39 1.18 13.31
CA PRO A 49 -6.12 2.34 12.79
C PRO A 49 -5.26 3.60 12.65
N GLU A 50 -4.28 3.78 13.53
CA GLU A 50 -3.34 4.91 13.52
C GLU A 50 -2.43 4.87 12.29
N ILE A 51 -2.06 3.68 11.82
CA ILE A 51 -1.27 3.49 10.59
C ILE A 51 -2.13 3.84 9.37
N ILE A 52 -3.33 3.28 9.29
CA ILE A 52 -4.27 3.55 8.21
C ILE A 52 -4.58 5.05 8.12
N GLY A 53 -4.90 5.68 9.25
CA GLY A 53 -5.19 7.11 9.35
C GLY A 53 -4.00 7.98 8.94
N ALA A 54 -2.78 7.66 9.38
CA ALA A 54 -1.60 8.40 8.95
C ALA A 54 -1.35 8.30 7.44
N ILE A 55 -1.47 7.11 6.86
CA ILE A 55 -1.39 6.93 5.40
C ILE A 55 -2.49 7.72 4.70
N LYS A 56 -3.72 7.73 5.24
CA LYS A 56 -4.87 8.49 4.69
C LYS A 56 -4.58 9.97 4.57
N GLU A 57 -3.85 10.51 5.53
CA GLU A 57 -3.45 11.92 5.61
C GLU A 57 -2.15 12.20 4.84
N GLY A 58 -1.51 11.17 4.26
CA GLY A 58 -0.21 11.27 3.61
C GLY A 58 0.95 11.58 4.56
N ARG A 59 0.79 11.24 5.84
CA ARG A 59 1.84 11.37 6.84
C ARG A 59 2.53 10.03 7.06
N ARG A 60 3.75 10.09 7.62
CA ARG A 60 4.40 8.90 8.18
C ARG A 60 3.61 8.42 9.41
N PRO A 61 3.21 7.14 9.49
CA PRO A 61 2.67 6.55 10.70
C PRO A 61 3.65 6.58 11.87
N ALA A 62 3.14 6.72 13.09
CA ALA A 62 3.92 6.50 14.31
C ALA A 62 3.76 5.05 14.80
N GLN A 63 4.70 4.57 15.62
CA GLN A 63 4.57 3.29 16.35
C GLN A 63 4.34 2.04 15.46
N MET A 64 5.00 2.02 14.30
CA MET A 64 5.08 0.84 13.43
C MET A 64 6.00 -0.23 14.05
N SER A 65 5.73 -1.49 13.74
CA SER A 65 6.70 -2.57 13.91
C SER A 65 7.89 -2.39 12.96
N GLU A 66 8.97 -3.15 13.16
CA GLU A 66 10.13 -3.09 12.26
C GLU A 66 9.76 -3.48 10.82
N GLU A 67 8.90 -4.49 10.65
CA GLU A 67 8.37 -4.93 9.35
C GLU A 67 7.49 -3.87 8.69
N GLU A 68 6.54 -3.29 9.44
CA GLU A 68 5.65 -2.23 8.95
C GLU A 68 6.45 -1.00 8.51
N GLU A 69 7.43 -0.59 9.31
CA GLU A 69 8.32 0.53 8.99
C GLU A 69 9.16 0.24 7.75
N SER A 70 9.73 -0.96 7.65
CA SER A 70 10.54 -1.36 6.51
C SER A 70 9.75 -1.39 5.20
N ILE A 71 8.50 -1.86 5.24
CA ILE A 71 7.61 -1.86 4.06
C ILE A 71 7.21 -0.44 3.68
N TYR A 72 6.85 0.40 4.66
CA TYR A 72 6.50 1.80 4.41
C TYR A 72 7.67 2.55 3.75
N ASP A 73 8.88 2.43 4.28
CA ASP A 73 10.08 3.11 3.77
C ASP A 73 10.41 2.69 2.34
N LEU A 74 10.40 1.38 2.10
CA LEU A 74 10.59 0.82 0.76
C LEU A 74 9.58 1.40 -0.23
N CYS A 75 8.29 1.40 0.13
CA CYS A 75 7.23 1.86 -0.78
C CYS A 75 7.33 3.36 -1.07
N VAL A 76 7.56 4.17 -0.03
CA VAL A 76 7.63 5.63 -0.15
C VAL A 76 8.88 6.06 -0.91
N GLU A 77 10.03 5.45 -0.66
CA GLU A 77 11.26 5.75 -1.41
C GLU A 77 11.10 5.37 -2.89
N LEU A 78 10.57 4.17 -3.17
CA LEU A 78 10.33 3.71 -4.54
C LEU A 78 9.38 4.65 -5.29
N GLN A 79 8.29 5.08 -4.64
CA GLN A 79 7.33 6.00 -5.24
C GLN A 79 7.97 7.34 -5.60
N ARG A 80 8.78 7.90 -4.69
CA ARG A 80 9.35 9.24 -4.80
C ARG A 80 10.56 9.31 -5.74
N THR A 81 11.44 8.32 -5.64
CA THR A 81 12.75 8.36 -6.30
C THR A 81 12.80 7.50 -7.56
N ARG A 82 11.80 6.62 -7.77
CA ARG A 82 11.78 5.61 -8.83
C ARG A 82 12.91 4.59 -8.73
N GLY A 83 13.47 4.45 -7.53
CA GLY A 83 14.46 3.44 -7.16
C GLY A 83 14.45 3.21 -5.65
N VAL A 84 15.33 2.35 -5.17
CA VAL A 84 15.51 2.08 -3.73
C VAL A 84 17.00 2.13 -3.45
N SER A 85 17.40 2.84 -2.40
CA SER A 85 18.81 2.90 -2.00
C SER A 85 19.29 1.58 -1.39
N ASP A 86 20.60 1.34 -1.41
CA ASP A 86 21.20 0.16 -0.77
C ASP A 86 20.86 0.08 0.73
N VAL A 87 20.71 1.23 1.39
CA VAL A 87 20.34 1.31 2.82
C VAL A 87 18.94 0.76 3.05
N THR A 88 17.94 1.24 2.30
CA THR A 88 16.56 0.77 2.40
C THR A 88 16.42 -0.67 1.97
N TYR A 89 17.07 -1.06 0.86
CA TYR A 89 17.04 -2.43 0.36
C TYR A 89 17.65 -3.41 1.36
N SER A 90 18.84 -3.11 1.90
CA SER A 90 19.51 -3.97 2.88
C SER A 90 18.71 -4.09 4.18
N ARG A 91 18.05 -3.01 4.61
CA ARG A 91 17.13 -3.05 5.76
C ARG A 91 15.95 -3.97 5.47
N ALA A 92 15.27 -3.81 4.33
CA ALA A 92 14.14 -4.65 3.95
C ALA A 92 14.53 -6.12 3.84
N LEU A 93 15.70 -6.42 3.27
CA LEU A 93 16.20 -7.78 3.16
C LEU A 93 16.40 -8.44 4.53
N ARG A 94 17.02 -7.72 5.48
CA ARG A 94 17.23 -8.19 6.85
C ARG A 94 15.91 -8.38 7.60
N VAL A 95 15.00 -7.41 7.51
CA VAL A 95 13.78 -7.36 8.32
C VAL A 95 12.72 -8.34 7.79
N LEU A 96 12.52 -8.39 6.48
CA LEU A 96 11.52 -9.26 5.87
C LEU A 96 12.05 -10.71 5.73
N GLY A 97 13.37 -10.88 5.67
CA GLY A 97 14.02 -12.19 5.69
C GLY A 97 14.14 -12.87 4.33
N GLY A 98 14.14 -12.10 3.23
CA GLY A 98 14.32 -12.61 1.88
C GLY A 98 13.94 -11.62 0.79
N GLU A 99 14.55 -11.76 -0.39
CA GLU A 99 14.26 -10.90 -1.56
C GLU A 99 12.86 -11.15 -2.12
N GLU A 100 12.34 -12.35 -1.98
CA GLU A 100 11.02 -12.75 -2.46
C GLU A 100 9.88 -11.91 -1.84
N LYS A 101 10.01 -11.56 -0.55
CA LYS A 101 9.05 -10.68 0.13
C LYS A 101 9.20 -9.23 -0.34
N ILE A 102 10.42 -8.76 -0.62
CA ILE A 102 10.64 -7.42 -1.18
C ILE A 102 9.97 -7.33 -2.55
N VAL A 103 10.17 -8.33 -3.41
CA VAL A 103 9.53 -8.42 -4.72
C VAL A 103 8.01 -8.45 -4.59
N GLU A 104 7.46 -9.18 -3.63
CA GLU A 104 6.02 -9.20 -3.37
C GLU A 104 5.47 -7.82 -2.95
N VAL A 105 6.15 -7.09 -2.06
CA VAL A 105 5.78 -5.72 -1.67
C VAL A 105 5.74 -4.80 -2.90
N VAL A 106 6.80 -4.82 -3.72
CA VAL A 106 6.89 -3.99 -4.93
C VAL A 106 5.83 -4.38 -5.97
N ALA A 107 5.57 -5.68 -6.12
CA ALA A 107 4.53 -6.19 -7.03
C ALA A 107 3.13 -5.72 -6.60
N LEU A 108 2.83 -5.73 -5.29
CA LEU A 108 1.58 -5.19 -4.76
C LEU A 108 1.47 -3.69 -5.04
N GLN A 109 2.50 -2.91 -4.71
CA GLN A 109 2.48 -1.45 -4.94
C GLN A 109 2.29 -1.13 -6.43
N GLY A 110 3.04 -1.77 -7.32
CA GLY A 110 2.95 -1.55 -8.76
C GLY A 110 1.60 -1.96 -9.34
N TYR A 111 1.04 -3.10 -8.89
CA TYR A 111 -0.26 -3.57 -9.36
C TYR A 111 -1.39 -2.61 -8.99
N TYR A 112 -1.43 -2.12 -7.75
CA TYR A 112 -2.45 -1.16 -7.34
C TYR A 112 -2.21 0.24 -7.90
N ALA A 113 -0.97 0.64 -8.13
CA ALA A 113 -0.70 1.86 -8.90
C ALA A 113 -1.28 1.77 -10.33
N LEU A 114 -1.13 0.63 -11.01
CA LEU A 114 -1.71 0.40 -12.34
C LEU A 114 -3.25 0.45 -12.29
N LEU A 115 -3.86 -0.26 -11.33
CA LEU A 115 -5.31 -0.24 -11.16
C LEU A 115 -5.81 1.18 -10.85
N ALA A 116 -5.08 1.93 -10.02
CA ALA A 116 -5.41 3.30 -9.72
C ALA A 116 -5.38 4.21 -10.95
N MET A 117 -4.36 4.07 -11.80
CA MET A 117 -4.29 4.79 -13.08
C MET A 117 -5.50 4.50 -13.96
N VAL A 118 -5.85 3.22 -14.11
CA VAL A 118 -7.00 2.79 -14.91
C VAL A 118 -8.30 3.37 -14.35
N MET A 119 -8.54 3.21 -13.05
CA MET A 119 -9.80 3.64 -12.42
C MET A 119 -9.94 5.16 -12.31
N ASN A 120 -8.84 5.90 -12.11
CA ASN A 120 -8.86 7.35 -12.19
C ASN A 120 -9.23 7.81 -13.61
N THR A 121 -8.66 7.18 -14.63
CA THR A 121 -8.95 7.48 -16.04
C THR A 121 -10.40 7.15 -16.39
N ALA A 122 -10.88 5.98 -15.94
CA ALA A 122 -12.25 5.52 -16.14
C ALA A 122 -13.28 6.26 -15.26
N ARG A 123 -12.82 7.08 -14.30
CA ARG A 123 -13.66 7.77 -13.30
C ARG A 123 -14.56 6.81 -12.54
N THR A 124 -14.01 5.67 -12.14
CA THR A 124 -14.73 4.63 -11.39
C THR A 124 -15.37 5.23 -10.15
N ALA A 125 -16.69 5.10 -10.05
CA ALA A 125 -17.46 5.61 -8.92
C ALA A 125 -17.31 4.71 -7.69
N LEU A 126 -17.48 5.31 -6.51
CA LEU A 126 -17.63 4.55 -5.28
C LEU A 126 -18.93 3.72 -5.28
N PRO A 127 -19.02 2.67 -4.45
CA PRO A 127 -20.28 2.01 -4.17
C PRO A 127 -21.35 3.02 -3.69
N PRO A 128 -22.65 2.80 -4.02
CA PRO A 128 -23.73 3.68 -3.60
C PRO A 128 -23.72 3.94 -2.08
N GLY A 129 -23.97 5.20 -1.70
CA GLY A 129 -24.01 5.62 -0.29
C GLY A 129 -22.65 5.83 0.38
N ARG A 130 -21.54 5.75 -0.36
CA ARG A 130 -20.19 6.06 0.16
C ARG A 130 -19.77 7.49 -0.21
N THR A 131 -19.09 8.14 0.73
CA THR A 131 -18.42 9.42 0.52
C THR A 131 -16.95 9.19 0.17
N PRO A 132 -16.34 10.03 -0.70
CA PRO A 132 -14.90 10.01 -0.98
C PRO A 132 -14.06 10.07 0.31
N PRO A 133 -13.31 9.01 0.66
CA PRO A 133 -12.54 9.00 1.90
C PRO A 133 -11.26 9.85 1.82
N LEU A 134 -10.75 10.15 0.62
CA LEU A 134 -9.49 10.85 0.43
C LEU A 134 -9.70 12.29 -0.05
N ALA A 135 -9.18 13.25 0.70
CA ALA A 135 -8.94 14.59 0.18
C ALA A 135 -7.72 14.56 -0.77
N PRO A 136 -7.74 15.27 -1.92
CA PRO A 136 -6.55 15.46 -2.75
C PRO A 136 -5.39 16.07 -1.97
N PHE A 137 -4.15 15.73 -2.33
CA PHE A 137 -3.00 16.48 -1.81
C PHE A 137 -3.03 17.93 -2.30
N PRO A 138 -2.54 18.89 -1.50
CA PRO A 138 -2.26 20.25 -2.00
C PRO A 138 -1.40 20.17 -3.27
N ARG A 139 -1.74 20.95 -4.29
CA ARG A 139 -0.99 21.06 -5.53
C ARG A 139 -0.13 22.31 -5.53
#